data_AF-A0A183EEI1-F1
#
_entry.id   AF-A0A183EEI1-F1
#
_cell.length_a   1.000
_cell.length_b   1.000
_cell.length_c   1.000
_cell.angle_alpha   90.00
_cell.angle_beta   90.00
_cell.angle_gamma   90.00
#
_symmetry.space_group_name_H-M   'P 1'
#
loop_
_entity.id
_entity.type
_entity.pdbx_description
1 polymer ?
#
loop_
_entity_poly.entity_id
_entity_poly.type
_entity_poly.pdbx_seq_one_letter_code
_entity_poly.pdbx_strand_id
1 'polypeptide(L)'
;MAEQLFTESFIEQPSFISYENMKEKLEQTFAIPSVTPKSDDSEQSDIRHLCVMSMEILALVSRGMPVPDPQSNEIVGIFYSISTDICAQDDQTDVDGVLLNMDSSLIGHSEQYTYVESEAELLDAFVSIINKYDPDIVVGYNTQRYSWGYLVERALVIGRNVLSEISRYPVDINEYYRPVQQRRSRWVKDLDPTPRGRILLNIWRILRYEVALRNYAMSNVVDAVLKRRFPEYSFKTLSDWMLSSEEGLM
;
A
#
# COMPACT_ATOMS: atom_id res chain seq x y z
N MET A 1 -36.33 0.27 -39.55
CA MET A 1 -35.44 -0.86 -39.88
C MET A 1 -34.09 -0.56 -39.27
N ALA A 2 -33.50 -1.56 -38.61
CA ALA A 2 -32.25 -1.53 -37.84
C ALA A 2 -32.36 -1.08 -36.36
N GLU A 3 -33.08 -1.87 -35.56
CA GLU A 3 -32.70 -2.15 -34.16
C GLU A 3 -32.57 -3.67 -34.04
N GLN A 4 -31.38 -4.19 -34.31
CA GLN A 4 -30.98 -5.55 -33.98
C GLN A 4 -29.46 -5.53 -33.94
N LEU A 5 -28.91 -6.08 -32.85
CA LEU A 5 -27.53 -6.51 -32.58
C LEU A 5 -27.10 -5.99 -31.21
N PHE A 6 -27.23 -6.86 -30.21
CA PHE A 6 -26.23 -7.25 -29.20
C PHE A 6 -26.95 -7.74 -27.95
N THR A 7 -27.60 -8.90 -28.05
CA THR A 7 -27.88 -9.78 -26.92
C THR A 7 -26.85 -10.89 -26.96
N GLU A 8 -25.62 -10.60 -26.52
CA GLU A 8 -24.68 -11.65 -26.16
C GLU A 8 -25.02 -12.07 -24.73
N SER A 9 -25.63 -13.25 -24.61
CA SER A 9 -25.81 -13.94 -23.34
C SER A 9 -24.44 -14.32 -22.81
N PHE A 10 -23.98 -13.63 -21.76
CA PHE A 10 -22.84 -14.07 -20.96
C PHE A 10 -23.20 -15.42 -20.32
N ILE A 11 -22.61 -16.49 -20.82
CA ILE A 11 -22.59 -17.77 -20.12
C ILE A 11 -21.50 -17.65 -19.07
N GLU A 12 -21.89 -17.35 -17.83
CA GLU A 12 -21.00 -17.45 -16.68
C GLU A 12 -20.45 -18.89 -16.62
N GLN A 13 -19.13 -19.03 -16.71
CA GLN A 13 -18.51 -20.28 -16.30
C GLN A 13 -18.72 -20.44 -14.79
N PRO A 14 -19.00 -21.67 -14.30
CA PRO A 14 -19.27 -21.87 -12.89
C PRO A 14 -18.04 -21.48 -12.08
N SER A 15 -18.19 -20.44 -11.26
CA SER A 15 -17.25 -20.12 -10.20
C SER A 15 -17.03 -21.34 -9.31
N PHE A 16 -15.82 -21.48 -8.76
CA PHE A 16 -15.50 -22.53 -7.78
C PHE A 16 -16.45 -22.51 -6.56
N ILE A 17 -17.05 -21.34 -6.29
CA ILE A 17 -18.04 -21.12 -5.24
C ILE A 17 -19.43 -21.23 -5.86
N SER A 18 -20.25 -22.17 -5.39
CA SER A 18 -21.68 -22.22 -5.71
C SER A 18 -22.40 -21.07 -4.99
N TYR A 19 -22.97 -20.17 -5.80
CA TYR A 19 -23.71 -19.00 -5.31
C TYR A 19 -25.21 -19.26 -5.14
N GLU A 20 -25.69 -20.46 -5.41
CA GLU A 20 -27.14 -20.79 -5.42
C GLU A 20 -27.83 -20.49 -4.08
N ASN A 21 -27.12 -20.62 -2.96
CA ASN A 21 -27.68 -20.44 -1.61
C ASN A 21 -27.13 -19.19 -0.87
N MET A 22 -26.57 -18.21 -1.59
CA MET A 22 -25.92 -17.06 -0.94
C MET A 22 -26.92 -16.23 -0.12
N LYS A 23 -28.15 -16.10 -0.60
CA LYS A 23 -29.21 -15.29 0.04
C LYS A 23 -29.67 -15.89 1.37
N GLU A 24 -29.87 -17.20 1.43
CA GLU A 24 -30.21 -17.91 2.68
C GLU A 24 -29.06 -17.86 3.69
N LYS A 25 -27.80 -18.00 3.24
CA LYS A 25 -26.63 -17.86 4.12
C LYS A 25 -26.48 -16.44 4.68
N LEU A 26 -26.74 -15.42 3.86
CA LEU A 26 -26.75 -14.02 4.28
C LEU A 26 -27.86 -13.76 5.32
N GLU A 27 -29.07 -14.29 5.09
CA GLU A 27 -30.18 -14.15 6.05
C GLU A 27 -29.93 -14.91 7.37
N GLN A 28 -29.24 -16.05 7.33
CA GLN A 28 -28.79 -16.76 8.54
C GLN A 28 -27.72 -15.97 9.33
N THR A 29 -26.97 -15.09 8.67
CA THR A 29 -25.95 -14.25 9.30
C THR A 29 -26.57 -13.03 10.03
N PHE A 30 -27.82 -12.67 9.72
CA PHE A 30 -28.55 -11.57 10.39
C PHE A 30 -29.10 -11.93 11.78
N ALA A 31 -28.86 -13.14 12.28
CA ALA A 31 -29.22 -13.51 13.64
C ALA A 31 -28.30 -12.80 14.64
N ILE A 32 -28.78 -11.70 15.23
CA ILE A 32 -28.20 -11.16 16.48
C ILE A 32 -28.29 -12.28 17.52
N PRO A 33 -27.18 -12.85 18.03
CA PRO A 33 -27.27 -13.93 19.00
C PRO A 33 -27.79 -13.34 20.31
N SER A 34 -28.98 -13.76 20.75
CA SER A 34 -29.58 -13.31 22.02
C SER A 34 -28.99 -14.00 23.26
N VAL A 35 -27.86 -14.70 23.12
CA VAL A 35 -27.13 -15.34 24.22
C VAL A 35 -25.65 -15.28 23.85
N THR A 36 -24.84 -14.55 24.62
CA THR A 36 -23.37 -14.71 24.60
C THR A 36 -23.04 -16.03 25.30
N PRO A 37 -22.62 -17.09 24.59
CA PRO A 37 -21.99 -18.22 25.25
C PRO A 37 -20.60 -17.74 25.65
N LYS A 38 -20.30 -17.76 26.95
CA LYS A 38 -18.90 -17.76 27.39
C LYS A 38 -18.33 -19.13 27.03
N SER A 39 -17.75 -19.25 25.84
CA SER A 39 -16.83 -20.33 25.50
C SER A 39 -15.42 -19.76 25.56
N ASP A 40 -14.60 -20.30 26.46
CA ASP A 40 -13.14 -20.14 26.48
C ASP A 40 -12.49 -20.93 25.32
N ASP A 41 -13.10 -20.91 24.14
CA ASP A 41 -12.49 -21.41 22.92
C ASP A 41 -11.71 -20.24 22.34
N SER A 42 -10.39 -20.37 22.27
CA SER A 42 -9.56 -19.47 21.47
C SER A 42 -10.16 -19.42 20.08
N GLU A 43 -10.78 -18.30 19.70
CA GLU A 43 -11.33 -18.05 18.36
C GLU A 43 -10.18 -18.06 17.35
N GLN A 44 -9.70 -19.25 17.00
CA GLN A 44 -8.79 -19.44 15.88
C GLN A 44 -9.61 -19.19 14.62
N SER A 45 -9.29 -18.11 13.93
CA SER A 45 -10.00 -17.77 12.72
C SER A 45 -9.65 -18.77 11.61
N ASP A 46 -10.68 -19.28 10.91
CA ASP A 46 -10.51 -20.23 9.80
C ASP A 46 -9.96 -19.57 8.51
N ILE A 47 -9.66 -18.26 8.55
CA ILE A 47 -9.18 -17.50 7.40
C ILE A 47 -7.69 -17.79 7.22
N ARG A 48 -7.34 -18.47 6.13
CA ARG A 48 -5.96 -18.78 5.74
C ARG A 48 -5.61 -18.11 4.41
N HIS A 49 -4.31 -18.04 4.14
CA HIS A 49 -3.69 -17.54 2.91
C HIS A 49 -3.91 -16.07 2.63
N LEU A 50 -4.24 -15.27 3.66
CA LEU A 50 -4.32 -13.83 3.53
C LEU A 50 -2.91 -13.22 3.67
N CYS A 51 -2.45 -12.57 2.61
CA CYS A 51 -1.13 -11.91 2.57
C CYS A 51 -1.28 -10.39 2.66
N VAL A 52 -0.57 -9.76 3.59
CA VAL A 52 -0.59 -8.32 3.81
C VAL A 52 0.81 -7.76 3.62
N MET A 53 0.94 -6.69 2.83
CA MET A 53 2.19 -5.92 2.70
C MET A 53 1.98 -4.50 3.21
N SER A 54 2.83 -4.05 4.12
CA SER A 54 3.02 -2.63 4.41
C SER A 54 4.23 -2.09 3.66
N MET A 55 4.12 -0.88 3.11
CA MET A 55 5.20 -0.25 2.37
C MET A 55 5.26 1.25 2.67
N GLU A 56 6.48 1.74 2.87
CA GLU A 56 6.81 3.16 2.94
C GLU A 56 8.03 3.46 2.06
N ILE A 57 8.17 4.73 1.67
CA ILE A 57 9.26 5.18 0.81
C ILE A 57 10.09 6.27 1.47
N LEU A 58 11.33 6.39 1.02
CA LEU A 58 12.20 7.53 1.28
C LEU A 58 12.55 8.20 -0.05
N ALA A 59 12.21 9.48 -0.14
CA ALA A 59 12.65 10.37 -1.19
C ALA A 59 13.34 11.58 -0.56
N LEU A 60 14.46 12.01 -1.15
CA LEU A 60 15.24 13.14 -0.65
C LEU A 60 14.69 14.45 -1.22
N VAL A 61 14.83 15.52 -0.45
CA VAL A 61 14.22 16.81 -0.78
C VAL A 61 15.21 17.71 -1.47
N SER A 62 14.76 18.36 -2.55
CA SER A 62 15.54 19.42 -3.20
C SER A 62 15.83 20.58 -2.24
N ARG A 63 17.02 21.19 -2.39
CA ARG A 63 17.46 22.30 -1.53
C ARG A 63 16.40 23.42 -1.47
N GLY A 64 15.98 23.73 -0.25
CA GLY A 64 15.01 24.81 0.03
C GLY A 64 13.54 24.40 0.01
N MET A 65 13.22 23.16 -0.36
CA MET A 65 11.86 22.64 -0.34
C MET A 65 11.52 21.99 1.02
N PRO A 66 10.26 22.05 1.48
CA PRO A 66 9.87 21.48 2.77
C PRO A 66 9.49 19.99 2.70
N VAL A 67 9.14 19.49 1.52
CA VAL A 67 8.67 18.12 1.25
C VAL A 67 9.18 17.65 -0.12
N PRO A 68 9.36 16.34 -0.32
CA PRO A 68 9.77 15.81 -1.62
C PRO A 68 8.62 15.93 -2.63
N ASP A 69 8.98 16.19 -3.89
CA ASP A 69 8.06 16.29 -5.03
C ASP A 69 8.31 15.13 -6.01
N PRO A 70 7.33 14.24 -6.26
CA PRO A 70 7.48 13.13 -7.22
C PRO A 70 7.95 13.56 -8.62
N GLN A 71 7.68 14.80 -9.03
CA GLN A 71 8.09 15.33 -10.33
C GLN A 71 9.62 15.50 -10.44
N SER A 72 10.30 15.78 -9.33
CA SER A 72 11.73 16.11 -9.34
C SER A 72 12.59 15.24 -8.43
N ASN A 73 12.00 14.62 -7.41
CA ASN A 73 12.72 13.90 -6.37
C ASN A 73 12.55 12.39 -6.53
N GLU A 74 13.69 11.74 -6.69
CA GLU A 74 13.77 10.29 -6.89
C GLU A 74 13.51 9.53 -5.60
N ILE A 75 13.00 8.32 -5.73
CA ILE A 75 12.88 7.38 -4.64
C ILE A 75 14.26 6.78 -4.39
N VAL A 76 14.75 6.98 -3.17
CA VAL A 76 16.04 6.51 -2.72
C VAL A 76 15.92 5.21 -1.93
N GLY A 77 14.77 4.97 -1.29
CA GLY A 77 14.53 3.71 -0.60
C GLY A 77 13.06 3.31 -0.57
N ILE A 78 12.84 1.99 -0.59
CA ILE A 78 11.53 1.36 -0.36
C ILE A 78 11.68 0.40 0.80
N PHE A 79 10.86 0.60 1.83
CA PHE A 79 10.83 -0.22 3.04
C PHE A 79 9.53 -1.00 3.03
N TYR A 80 9.61 -2.31 3.24
CA TYR A 80 8.43 -3.15 3.25
C TYR A 80 8.49 -4.22 4.33
N SER A 81 7.30 -4.62 4.78
CA SER A 81 7.08 -5.75 5.67
C SER A 81 5.87 -6.52 5.15
N ILE A 82 6.02 -7.84 4.99
CA ILE A 82 5.03 -8.74 4.44
C ILE A 82 4.69 -9.78 5.50
N SER A 83 3.42 -9.89 5.85
CA SER A 83 2.90 -10.91 6.75
C SER A 83 1.98 -11.83 5.96
N THR A 84 2.31 -13.11 5.92
CA THR A 84 1.47 -14.17 5.33
C THR A 84 0.69 -14.88 6.42
N ASP A 85 -0.49 -15.40 6.06
CA ASP A 85 -1.36 -16.15 6.98
C ASP A 85 -1.69 -15.35 8.25
N ILE A 86 -1.90 -14.03 8.11
CA ILE A 86 -2.06 -13.07 9.22
C ILE A 86 -3.23 -13.39 10.19
N CYS A 87 -4.17 -14.21 9.73
CA CYS A 87 -5.33 -14.66 10.48
C CYS A 87 -5.11 -16.02 11.17
N ALA A 88 -4.07 -16.77 10.80
CA ALA A 88 -3.68 -18.04 11.39
C ALA A 88 -2.53 -17.81 12.40
N GLN A 89 -2.84 -17.93 13.69
CA GLN A 89 -1.89 -17.61 14.77
C GLN A 89 -0.64 -18.52 14.81
N ASP A 90 -0.71 -19.72 14.23
CA ASP A 90 0.37 -20.72 14.32
C ASP A 90 1.34 -20.71 13.13
N ASP A 91 0.93 -20.12 11.99
CA ASP A 91 1.66 -20.21 10.71
C ASP A 91 2.08 -18.84 10.14
N GLN A 92 1.97 -17.76 10.93
CA GLN A 92 2.35 -16.42 10.46
C GLN A 92 3.84 -16.37 10.12
N THR A 93 4.17 -16.01 8.88
CA THR A 93 5.54 -15.69 8.48
C THR A 93 5.65 -14.23 8.08
N ASP A 94 6.58 -13.54 8.74
CA ASP A 94 6.88 -12.14 8.49
C ASP A 94 8.21 -12.02 7.73
N VAL A 95 8.19 -11.24 6.65
CA VAL A 95 9.35 -10.94 5.82
C VAL A 95 9.50 -9.43 5.72
N ASP A 96 10.60 -8.94 6.27
CA ASP A 96 10.99 -7.53 6.20
C ASP A 96 12.12 -7.34 5.20
N GLY A 97 12.10 -6.22 4.48
CA GLY A 97 13.18 -5.89 3.57
C GLY A 97 13.26 -4.41 3.25
N VAL A 98 14.43 -4.01 2.78
CA VAL A 98 14.73 -2.64 2.37
C VAL A 98 15.41 -2.68 1.01
N LEU A 99 14.86 -1.93 0.06
CA LEU A 99 15.49 -1.66 -1.23
C LEU A 99 16.09 -0.26 -1.19
N LEU A 100 17.33 -0.09 -1.63
CA LEU A 100 18.05 1.19 -1.59
C LEU A 100 18.73 1.47 -2.94
N ASN A 101 18.41 2.62 -3.52
CA ASN A 101 19.10 3.18 -4.69
C ASN A 101 20.26 4.07 -4.21
N MET A 102 21.25 3.44 -3.58
CA MET A 102 22.44 4.07 -3.00
C MET A 102 23.58 3.07 -2.95
N ASP A 103 24.82 3.56 -2.78
CA ASP A 103 25.96 2.69 -2.56
C ASP A 103 25.86 1.92 -1.23
N SER A 104 26.09 0.62 -1.31
CA SER A 104 26.18 -0.30 -0.18
C SER A 104 27.20 0.10 0.90
N SER A 105 28.22 0.87 0.51
CA SER A 105 29.26 1.37 1.41
C SER A 105 28.75 2.34 2.48
N LEU A 106 27.58 2.97 2.27
CA LEU A 106 27.07 4.08 3.08
C LEU A 106 26.33 3.64 4.35
N ILE A 107 25.68 2.48 4.31
CA ILE A 107 24.73 2.04 5.35
C ILE A 107 25.15 0.69 5.95
N GLY A 108 26.08 -0.02 5.29
CA GLY A 108 26.60 -1.32 5.73
C GLY A 108 25.78 -2.50 5.21
N HIS A 109 26.30 -3.71 5.41
CA HIS A 109 25.64 -4.93 4.93
C HIS A 109 24.67 -5.50 5.97
N SER A 110 23.43 -5.72 5.54
CA SER A 110 22.41 -6.50 6.25
C SER A 110 21.77 -7.45 5.24
N GLU A 111 21.39 -8.65 5.66
CA GLU A 111 20.68 -9.62 4.80
C GLU A 111 19.32 -9.09 4.32
N GLN A 112 18.76 -8.10 5.02
CA GLN A 112 17.49 -7.46 4.67
C GLN A 112 17.64 -6.36 3.61
N TYR A 113 18.86 -5.92 3.31
CA TYR A 113 19.12 -4.78 2.44
C TYR A 113 19.49 -5.24 1.04
N THR A 114 18.78 -4.72 0.05
CA THR A 114 19.08 -4.90 -1.36
C THR A 114 19.46 -3.55 -1.95
N TYR A 115 20.68 -3.44 -2.44
CA TYR A 115 21.20 -2.24 -3.08
C TYR A 115 21.03 -2.35 -4.60
N VAL A 116 20.59 -1.28 -5.23
CA VAL A 116 20.40 -1.15 -6.69
C VAL A 116 21.09 0.09 -7.20
N GLU A 117 21.42 0.13 -8.49
CA GLU A 117 22.23 1.21 -9.08
C GLU A 117 21.39 2.36 -9.63
N SER A 118 20.09 2.12 -9.85
CA SER A 118 19.18 3.13 -10.39
C SER A 118 17.78 3.04 -9.81
N GLU A 119 17.03 4.14 -9.92
CA GLU A 119 15.63 4.18 -9.53
C GLU A 119 14.77 3.23 -10.38
N ALA A 120 15.12 3.01 -11.65
CA ALA A 120 14.42 2.05 -12.50
C ALA A 120 14.58 0.61 -11.96
N GLU A 121 15.80 0.23 -11.59
CA GLU A 121 16.07 -1.07 -10.95
C GLU A 121 15.39 -1.20 -9.59
N LEU A 122 15.28 -0.10 -8.83
CA LEU A 122 14.53 -0.07 -7.57
C LEU A 122 13.06 -0.44 -7.79
N LEU A 123 12.43 0.13 -8.82
CA LEU A 123 11.06 -0.17 -9.20
C LEU A 123 10.91 -1.61 -9.68
N ASP A 124 11.84 -2.11 -10.50
CA ASP A 124 11.82 -3.48 -11.00
C ASP A 124 11.98 -4.52 -9.87
N ALA A 125 12.87 -4.24 -8.92
CA ALA A 125 13.05 -5.06 -7.72
C ALA A 125 11.77 -5.06 -6.86
N PHE A 126 11.13 -3.90 -6.67
CA PHE A 126 9.87 -3.81 -5.93
C PHE A 126 8.73 -4.56 -6.62
N VAL A 127 8.56 -4.39 -7.94
CA VAL A 127 7.57 -5.13 -8.74
C VAL A 127 7.81 -6.65 -8.61
N SER A 128 9.07 -7.09 -8.65
CA SER A 128 9.43 -8.49 -8.47
C SER A 128 9.01 -9.03 -7.10
N ILE A 129 9.14 -8.25 -6.03
CA ILE A 129 8.68 -8.62 -4.69
C ILE A 129 7.16 -8.74 -4.65
N ILE A 130 6.42 -7.77 -5.21
CA ILE A 130 4.95 -7.83 -5.28
C ILE A 130 4.50 -9.08 -6.01
N ASN A 131 5.12 -9.41 -7.15
CA ASN A 131 4.76 -10.59 -7.95
C ASN A 131 5.15 -11.90 -7.26
N LYS A 132 6.22 -11.91 -6.46
CA LYS A 132 6.66 -13.08 -5.71
C LYS A 132 5.72 -13.41 -4.55
N TYR A 133 5.32 -12.41 -3.76
CA TYR A 133 4.52 -12.63 -2.55
C TYR A 133 3.01 -12.47 -2.76
N ASP A 134 2.61 -11.84 -3.86
CA ASP A 134 1.23 -11.57 -4.27
C ASP A 134 0.31 -11.09 -3.12
N PRO A 135 0.61 -9.98 -2.44
CA PRO A 135 -0.18 -9.52 -1.29
C PRO A 135 -1.61 -9.14 -1.66
N ASP A 136 -2.59 -9.70 -0.95
CA ASP A 136 -4.01 -9.36 -1.13
C ASP A 136 -4.33 -7.94 -0.65
N ILE A 137 -3.70 -7.56 0.46
CA ILE A 137 -3.88 -6.28 1.12
C ILE A 137 -2.56 -5.53 1.11
N VAL A 138 -2.59 -4.32 0.57
CA VAL A 138 -1.45 -3.40 0.57
C VAL A 138 -1.76 -2.22 1.47
N VAL A 139 -0.78 -1.82 2.28
CA VAL A 139 -0.95 -0.88 3.38
C VAL A 139 0.08 0.22 3.28
N GLY A 140 -0.33 1.45 3.58
CA GLY A 140 0.58 2.57 3.83
C GLY A 140 -0.06 3.54 4.81
N TYR A 141 0.76 4.31 5.51
CA TYR A 141 0.23 5.25 6.49
C TYR A 141 -0.63 6.30 5.79
N ASN A 142 -0.07 6.95 4.76
CA ASN A 142 -0.75 7.91 3.90
C ASN A 142 -0.57 7.59 2.42
N THR A 143 -1.43 6.69 1.94
CA THR A 143 -1.34 6.12 0.60
C THR A 143 -1.59 7.10 -0.55
N GLN A 144 -2.22 8.26 -0.32
CA GLN A 144 -2.60 9.16 -1.43
C GLN A 144 -1.49 10.15 -1.79
N ARG A 145 -0.75 10.67 -0.80
CA ARG A 145 0.31 11.67 -1.02
C ARG A 145 1.72 11.11 -0.84
N TYR A 146 1.86 10.07 -0.01
CA TYR A 146 3.12 9.39 0.28
C TYR A 146 2.97 7.91 -0.08
N SER A 147 3.94 7.09 0.31
CA SER A 147 3.90 5.63 0.12
C SER A 147 3.54 5.27 -1.35
N TRP A 148 2.41 4.60 -1.56
CA TRP A 148 1.86 4.19 -2.86
C TRP A 148 1.56 5.36 -3.82
N GLY A 149 1.03 6.48 -3.33
CA GLY A 149 0.67 7.64 -4.16
C GLY A 149 1.90 8.27 -4.79
N TYR A 150 2.93 8.48 -3.97
CA TYR A 150 4.21 9.01 -4.43
C TYR A 150 4.89 8.04 -5.41
N LEU A 151 4.89 6.73 -5.11
CA LEU A 151 5.43 5.69 -5.99
C LEU A 151 4.81 5.77 -7.39
N VAL A 152 3.48 5.83 -7.47
CA VAL A 152 2.76 5.87 -8.75
C VAL A 152 3.00 7.19 -9.48
N GLU A 153 2.95 8.34 -8.81
CA GLU A 153 3.25 9.64 -9.44
C GLU A 153 4.68 9.67 -10.00
N ARG A 154 5.67 9.21 -9.23
CA ARG A 154 7.07 9.19 -9.65
C ARG A 154 7.30 8.23 -10.82
N ALA A 155 6.71 7.03 -10.76
CA ALA A 155 6.81 6.05 -11.85
C ALA A 155 6.28 6.61 -13.18
N LEU A 156 5.16 7.35 -13.14
CA LEU A 156 4.62 7.99 -14.34
C LEU A 156 5.55 9.05 -14.92
N VAL A 157 6.28 9.80 -14.08
CA VAL A 157 7.28 10.79 -14.53
C VAL A 157 8.45 10.13 -15.25
N ILE A 158 8.86 8.94 -14.78
CA ILE A 158 9.89 8.10 -15.42
C ILE A 158 9.35 7.43 -16.70
N GLY A 159 8.02 7.47 -16.91
CA GLY A 159 7.37 6.84 -18.06
C GLY A 159 7.04 5.36 -17.87
N ARG A 160 7.00 4.86 -16.63
CA ARG A 160 6.59 3.48 -16.30
C ARG A 160 5.17 3.43 -15.74
N ASN A 161 4.43 2.41 -16.16
CA ASN A 161 3.07 2.13 -15.69
C ASN A 161 3.15 1.16 -14.48
N VAL A 162 3.85 1.56 -13.42
CA VAL A 162 4.13 0.69 -12.27
C VAL A 162 2.84 0.22 -11.60
N LEU A 163 1.77 1.05 -11.55
CA LEU A 163 0.50 0.60 -10.96
C LEU A 163 -0.07 -0.61 -11.71
N SER A 164 0.01 -0.64 -13.05
CA SER A 164 -0.41 -1.82 -13.82
C SER A 164 0.50 -3.01 -13.59
N GLU A 165 1.81 -2.79 -13.39
CA GLU A 165 2.78 -3.86 -13.15
C GLU A 165 2.61 -4.54 -11.80
N ILE A 166 2.18 -3.79 -10.77
CA ILE A 166 1.87 -4.32 -9.43
C ILE A 166 0.42 -4.78 -9.27
N SER A 167 -0.44 -4.53 -10.26
CA SER A 167 -1.84 -4.96 -10.27
C SER A 167 -1.98 -6.40 -10.73
N ARG A 168 -3.04 -7.09 -10.29
CA ARG A 168 -3.35 -8.46 -10.75
C ARG A 168 -3.93 -8.50 -12.16
N TYR A 169 -4.33 -7.35 -12.70
CA TYR A 169 -4.76 -7.20 -14.09
C TYR A 169 -4.25 -5.88 -14.67
N PRO A 170 -4.07 -5.80 -16.01
CA PRO A 170 -3.58 -4.60 -16.66
C PRO A 170 -4.46 -3.39 -16.42
N VAL A 171 -3.85 -2.23 -16.21
CA VAL A 171 -4.53 -0.96 -15.91
C VAL A 171 -4.04 0.12 -16.87
N ASP A 172 -4.95 0.75 -17.60
CA ASP A 172 -4.61 1.92 -18.40
C ASP A 172 -4.36 3.14 -17.49
N ILE A 173 -3.38 3.96 -17.83
CA ILE A 173 -3.03 5.19 -17.09
C ILE A 173 -4.25 6.13 -16.97
N ASN A 174 -5.15 6.14 -17.95
CA ASN A 174 -6.38 6.93 -17.91
C ASN A 174 -7.32 6.52 -16.77
N GLU A 175 -7.28 5.25 -16.34
CA GLU A 175 -8.11 4.70 -15.27
C GLU A 175 -7.58 4.98 -13.87
N TYR A 176 -6.37 5.54 -13.76
CA TYR A 176 -5.80 5.92 -12.48
C TYR A 176 -6.53 7.11 -11.86
N TYR A 177 -7.07 7.99 -12.71
CA TYR A 177 -7.64 9.24 -12.24
C TYR A 177 -9.13 9.09 -12.01
N ARG A 178 -9.55 9.20 -10.74
CA ARG A 178 -10.98 9.22 -10.41
C ARG A 178 -11.50 10.65 -10.51
N PRO A 179 -12.69 10.85 -11.13
CA PRO A 179 -13.33 12.15 -11.11
C PRO A 179 -13.79 12.45 -9.69
N VAL A 180 -13.16 13.43 -9.04
CA VAL A 180 -13.61 13.91 -7.73
C VAL A 180 -14.50 15.12 -7.93
N GLN A 181 -15.77 15.00 -7.54
CA GLN A 181 -16.66 16.15 -7.44
C GLN A 181 -16.23 17.03 -6.28
N GLN A 182 -15.54 18.13 -6.59
CA GLN A 182 -15.38 19.19 -5.61
C GLN A 182 -16.67 20.00 -5.49
N ARG A 183 -17.01 20.40 -4.26
CA ARG A 183 -18.12 21.33 -3.92
C ARG A 183 -18.07 22.70 -4.61
N ARG A 184 -17.10 22.97 -5.50
CA ARG A 184 -16.82 24.27 -6.15
C ARG A 184 -16.54 24.13 -7.67
N SER A 185 -17.32 23.31 -8.36
CA SER A 185 -17.47 23.31 -9.84
C SER A 185 -16.22 23.08 -10.72
N ARG A 186 -15.09 22.62 -10.17
CA ARG A 186 -13.94 22.14 -10.95
C ARG A 186 -13.75 20.65 -10.70
N TRP A 187 -13.85 19.85 -11.76
CA TRP A 187 -13.43 18.45 -11.73
C TRP A 187 -11.91 18.42 -11.59
N VAL A 188 -11.42 18.02 -10.42
CA VAL A 188 -10.01 17.69 -10.24
C VAL A 188 -9.90 16.17 -10.38
N LYS A 189 -8.95 15.73 -11.20
CA LYS A 189 -8.59 14.34 -11.33
C LYS A 189 -7.63 14.02 -10.20
N ASP A 190 -8.10 13.31 -9.18
CA ASP A 190 -7.21 12.81 -8.12
C ASP A 190 -6.68 11.44 -8.57
N LEU A 191 -5.37 11.25 -8.40
CA LEU A 191 -4.74 9.96 -8.62
C LEU A 191 -5.24 8.96 -7.57
N ASP A 192 -5.75 7.82 -8.02
CA ASP A 192 -6.06 6.66 -7.20
C ASP A 192 -4.92 5.64 -7.30
N PRO A 193 -4.07 5.53 -6.26
CA PRO A 193 -2.91 4.65 -6.29
C PRO A 193 -3.25 3.20 -5.93
N THR A 194 -4.53 2.80 -5.97
CA THR A 194 -4.98 1.44 -5.62
C THR A 194 -4.57 0.45 -6.70
N PRO A 195 -3.68 -0.52 -6.42
CA PRO A 195 -3.38 -1.60 -7.35
C PRO A 195 -4.65 -2.41 -7.58
N ARG A 196 -4.97 -2.62 -8.85
CA ARG A 196 -6.19 -3.28 -9.26
C ARG A 196 -6.11 -4.78 -8.95
N GLY A 197 -7.18 -5.30 -8.33
CA GLY A 197 -7.22 -6.67 -7.80
C GLY A 197 -6.59 -6.86 -6.42
N ARG A 198 -6.14 -5.78 -5.77
CA ARG A 198 -5.65 -5.75 -4.38
C ARG A 198 -6.46 -4.73 -3.57
N ILE A 199 -6.47 -4.88 -2.25
CA ILE A 199 -7.12 -3.97 -1.32
C ILE A 199 -6.08 -2.98 -0.80
N LEU A 200 -6.26 -1.68 -1.08
CA LEU A 200 -5.39 -0.63 -0.53
C LEU A 200 -5.98 -0.05 0.76
N LEU A 201 -5.27 -0.21 1.87
CA LEU A 201 -5.63 0.36 3.17
C LEU A 201 -4.79 1.60 3.50
N ASN A 202 -5.49 2.70 3.79
CA ASN A 202 -4.90 3.93 4.26
C ASN A 202 -5.07 4.05 5.77
N ILE A 203 -3.98 3.87 6.52
CA ILE A 203 -4.04 3.73 7.98
C ILE A 203 -4.52 5.00 8.66
N TRP A 204 -4.05 6.19 8.27
CA TRP A 204 -4.51 7.42 8.94
C TRP A 204 -6.01 7.65 8.75
N ARG A 205 -6.59 7.23 7.61
CA ARG A 205 -8.04 7.35 7.36
C ARG A 205 -8.85 6.39 8.23
N ILE A 206 -8.37 5.15 8.39
CA ILE A 206 -8.99 4.17 9.29
C ILE A 206 -8.96 4.70 10.72
N LEU A 207 -7.77 5.12 11.20
CA LEU A 207 -7.61 5.64 12.55
C LEU A 207 -8.41 6.91 12.81
N ARG A 208 -8.64 7.74 11.80
CA ARG A 208 -9.50 8.92 11.92
C ARG A 208 -10.95 8.57 12.25
N TYR A 209 -11.42 7.41 11.81
CA TYR A 209 -12.75 6.92 12.13
C TYR A 209 -12.78 6.24 13.50
N GLU A 210 -11.74 5.50 13.86
CA GLU A 210 -11.69 4.69 15.09
C GLU A 210 -11.28 5.47 16.35
N VAL A 211 -10.40 6.47 16.23
CA VAL A 211 -9.78 7.15 17.38
C VAL A 211 -9.88 8.66 17.22
N ALA A 212 -10.45 9.35 18.21
CA ALA A 212 -10.55 10.80 18.23
C ALA A 212 -9.23 11.46 18.67
N LEU A 213 -8.43 11.95 17.71
CA LEU A 213 -7.17 12.64 17.96
C LEU A 213 -7.21 14.08 17.41
N ARG A 214 -6.39 14.97 18.01
CA ARG A 214 -6.25 16.36 17.54
C ARG A 214 -5.57 16.46 16.18
N ASN A 215 -4.57 15.62 15.94
CA ASN A 215 -3.88 15.45 14.67
C ASN A 215 -3.58 13.96 14.46
N TYR A 216 -3.43 13.57 13.19
CA TYR A 216 -3.12 12.19 12.80
C TYR A 216 -1.72 12.13 12.17
N ALA A 217 -0.76 12.86 12.74
CA ALA A 217 0.64 12.61 12.44
C ALA A 217 1.03 11.24 13.02
N MET A 218 1.93 10.52 12.33
CA MET A 218 2.37 9.19 12.75
C MET A 218 2.88 9.18 14.19
N SER A 219 3.68 10.19 14.56
CA SER A 219 4.21 10.38 15.91
C SER A 219 3.13 10.42 16.99
N ASN A 220 2.07 11.20 16.76
CA ASN A 220 0.95 11.35 17.68
C ASN A 220 0.06 10.09 17.73
N VAL A 221 -0.15 9.43 16.59
CA VAL A 221 -0.90 8.17 16.51
C VAL A 221 -0.18 7.06 17.28
N VAL A 222 1.13 6.91 17.07
CA VAL A 222 1.93 5.88 17.74
C VAL A 222 1.93 6.09 19.26
N ASP A 223 2.01 7.34 19.72
CA ASP A 223 1.90 7.67 21.15
C ASP A 223 0.50 7.36 21.70
N ALA A 224 -0.56 7.72 20.97
CA ALA A 224 -1.93 7.54 21.42
C ALA A 224 -2.37 6.07 21.44
N VAL A 225 -2.04 5.30 20.40
CA VAL A 225 -2.50 3.91 20.19
C VAL A 225 -1.51 2.90 20.77
N LEU A 226 -0.24 3.00 20.41
CA LEU A 226 0.80 2.03 20.81
C LEU A 226 1.48 2.38 22.13
N LYS A 227 1.16 3.55 22.72
CA LYS A 227 1.77 4.06 23.98
C LYS A 227 3.30 4.16 23.91
N ARG A 228 3.83 4.49 22.73
CA ARG A 228 5.28 4.62 22.47
C ARG A 228 5.61 5.97 21.85
N ARG A 229 6.76 6.53 22.22
CA ARG A 229 7.31 7.72 21.55
C ARG A 229 7.91 7.31 20.21
N PHE A 230 7.54 8.03 19.15
CA PHE A 230 8.10 7.86 17.82
C PHE A 230 8.75 9.18 17.38
N PRO A 231 10.04 9.16 16.97
CA PRO A 231 10.73 10.38 16.57
C PRO A 231 10.18 10.90 15.24
N GLU A 232 10.02 12.22 15.14
CA GLU A 232 9.58 12.88 13.92
C GLU A 232 10.69 13.80 13.44
N TYR A 233 11.23 13.49 12.26
CA TYR A 233 12.29 14.27 11.62
C TYR A 233 11.73 14.99 10.41
N SER A 234 12.21 16.22 10.18
CA SER A 234 11.88 16.93 8.94
C SER A 234 12.51 16.22 7.74
N PHE A 235 11.86 16.27 6.59
CA PHE A 235 12.43 15.70 5.37
C PHE A 235 13.79 16.31 5.01
N LYS A 236 14.02 17.60 5.34
CA LYS A 236 15.33 18.24 5.21
C LYS A 236 16.38 17.55 6.07
N THR A 237 16.07 17.27 7.35
CA THR A 237 17.00 16.58 8.25
C THR A 237 17.35 15.19 7.74
N LEU A 238 16.35 14.43 7.27
CA LEU A 238 16.59 13.12 6.66
C LEU A 238 17.47 13.24 5.42
N SER A 239 17.20 14.22 4.55
CA SER A 239 18.00 14.45 3.34
C SER A 239 19.45 14.84 3.66
N ASP A 240 19.65 15.74 4.63
CA ASP A 240 20.97 16.16 5.07
C ASP A 240 21.77 14.97 5.62
N TRP A 241 21.14 14.07 6.38
CA TRP A 241 21.81 12.87 6.90
C TRP A 241 22.20 11.89 5.80
N MET A 242 21.29 11.60 4.87
CA MET A 242 21.58 10.66 3.77
C MET A 242 22.71 11.19 2.87
N LEU A 243 22.69 12.49 2.54
CA LEU A 243 23.73 13.12 1.73
C LEU A 243 25.06 13.28 2.49
N SER A 244 25.03 13.54 3.79
CA SER A 244 26.27 13.63 4.58
C SER A 244 27.03 12.30 4.67
N SER A 245 26.31 11.18 4.58
CA SER A 245 26.93 9.86 4.50
C SER A 245 27.65 9.68 3.15
N GLU A 246 27.15 10.26 2.06
CA GLU A 246 27.80 10.23 0.75
C GLU A 246 29.07 11.09 0.71
N GLU A 247 29.04 12.28 1.33
CA GLU A 247 30.19 13.21 1.36
C GLU A 247 31.38 12.69 2.16
N GLY A 248 31.18 11.74 3.08
CA GLY A 248 32.27 11.13 3.87
C GLY A 248 33.20 10.17 3.10
N LEU A 249 32.87 9.86 1.84
CA LEU A 249 33.58 8.91 0.97
C LEU A 249 34.28 9.57 -0.25
N MET A 250 34.10 10.88 -0.46
CA MET A 250 34.91 11.66 -1.43
C MET A 250 36.10 12.34 -0.75
#